data_AF-A0A954MAU0-F1
#
_entry.id   AF-A0A954MAU0-F1
#
_cell.length_a   1.000
_cell.length_b   1.000
_cell.length_c   1.000
_cell.angle_alpha   90.00
_cell.angle_beta   90.00
_cell.angle_gamma   90.00
#
_symmetry.space_group_name_H-M   'P 1'
#
loop_
_entity.id
_entity.type
_entity.pdbx_description
1 polymer ?
#
loop_
_entity_poly.entity_id
_entity_poly.type
_entity_poly.pdbx_seq_one_letter_code
_entity_poly.pdbx_strand_id
1 'polypeptide(L)'
;MLNLVLMFLAMAAAIIVAAMVLATYADRIADQSGLGGSVTGLVLLAGATSLPEFSIGFNAVRMGAVDLTAGDVLGSSLVNLLILSVLDLASRQPARILTRTAAAHALSAIVACILTGIVLLGIMLDTSWSLFRLSPVSWGLFITYALCARLLFLDQKTAALHDAQTGHAPPETEVKGRLSTNILSFCGAAAVIFFIAPSLAHTADQLAELTGLGRTFFGTLFVATITSLPEAVATFAAIRMGTVDMAVGNILGSNAFNMVILGAVDFASPQPV
;
A
#
# COMPACT_ATOMS: atom_id res chain seq x y z
N MET A 1 -11.11 2.69 29.22
CA MET A 1 -10.63 1.44 28.58
C MET A 1 -11.72 0.75 27.75
N LEU A 2 -12.84 0.29 28.33
CA LEU A 2 -13.89 -0.43 27.58
C LEU A 2 -14.41 0.34 26.35
N ASN A 3 -14.69 1.64 26.49
CA ASN A 3 -15.15 2.48 25.37
C ASN A 3 -14.13 2.52 24.21
N LEU A 4 -12.83 2.65 24.53
CA LEU A 4 -11.77 2.67 23.52
C LEU A 4 -11.66 1.34 22.79
N VAL A 5 -11.78 0.22 23.51
CA VAL A 5 -11.79 -1.12 22.89
C VAL A 5 -12.99 -1.28 21.95
N LEU A 6 -14.18 -0.85 22.36
CA LEU A 6 -15.37 -0.93 21.51
C LEU A 6 -15.24 -0.06 20.26
N MET A 7 -14.73 1.18 20.40
CA MET A 7 -14.45 2.06 19.26
C MET A 7 -13.41 1.45 18.31
N PHE A 8 -12.32 0.92 18.86
CA PHE A 8 -11.27 0.23 18.10
C PHE A 8 -11.84 -0.94 17.30
N LEU A 9 -12.61 -1.82 17.94
CA LEU A 9 -13.22 -2.98 17.27
C LEU A 9 -14.22 -2.57 16.19
N ALA A 10 -15.04 -1.54 16.44
CA ALA A 10 -16.00 -1.05 15.45
C ALA A 10 -15.30 -0.46 14.21
N MET A 11 -14.25 0.34 14.41
CA MET A 11 -13.47 0.91 13.31
C MET A 11 -12.67 -0.16 12.57
N ALA A 12 -12.04 -1.10 13.27
CA ALA A 12 -11.35 -2.23 12.66
C ALA A 12 -12.31 -3.08 11.80
N ALA A 13 -13.52 -3.35 12.28
CA ALA A 13 -14.54 -4.04 11.50
C ALA A 13 -14.95 -3.25 10.25
N ALA A 14 -15.12 -1.93 10.36
CA ALA A 14 -15.40 -1.08 9.21
C ALA A 14 -14.27 -1.10 8.17
N ILE A 15 -13.00 -1.04 8.60
CA ILE A 15 -11.83 -1.16 7.74
C ILE A 15 -11.79 -2.54 7.06
N ILE A 16 -12.04 -3.62 7.81
CA ILE A 16 -12.06 -4.97 7.24
C ILE A 16 -13.10 -5.07 6.12
N VAL A 17 -14.33 -4.60 6.36
CA VAL A 17 -15.39 -4.62 5.33
C VAL A 17 -15.00 -3.74 4.14
N ALA A 18 -14.53 -2.52 4.39
CA ALA A 18 -14.15 -1.59 3.32
C ALA A 18 -13.00 -2.14 2.46
N ALA A 19 -11.96 -2.73 3.07
CA ALA A 19 -10.82 -3.29 2.35
C ALA A 19 -11.17 -4.53 1.52
N MET A 20 -12.07 -5.40 2.01
CA MET A 20 -12.60 -6.51 1.21
C MET A 20 -13.38 -6.01 -0.01
N VAL A 21 -14.21 -4.99 0.18
CA VAL A 21 -14.98 -4.34 -0.89
C VAL A 21 -14.05 -3.66 -1.89
N LEU A 22 -13.02 -2.95 -1.40
CA LEU A 22 -12.01 -2.28 -2.18
C LEU A 22 -11.29 -3.26 -3.12
N ALA A 23 -10.79 -4.38 -2.59
CA ALA A 23 -10.14 -5.42 -3.39
C ALA A 23 -11.08 -6.01 -4.45
N THR A 24 -12.33 -6.27 -4.08
CA THR A 24 -13.34 -6.80 -5.02
C THR A 24 -13.57 -5.87 -6.21
N TYR A 25 -13.66 -4.56 -5.97
CA TYR A 25 -13.87 -3.60 -7.05
C TYR A 25 -12.58 -3.29 -7.82
N ALA A 26 -11.42 -3.36 -7.18
CA ALA A 26 -10.13 -3.30 -7.88
C ALA A 26 -10.02 -4.43 -8.91
N ASP A 27 -10.34 -5.65 -8.53
CA ASP A 27 -10.33 -6.83 -9.43
C ASP A 27 -11.25 -6.63 -10.64
N ARG A 28 -12.50 -6.19 -10.41
CA ARG A 28 -13.44 -5.88 -11.50
C ARG A 28 -12.96 -4.75 -12.41
N ILE A 29 -12.26 -3.76 -11.87
CA ILE A 29 -11.65 -2.68 -12.66
C ILE A 29 -10.51 -3.27 -13.49
N ALA A 30 -9.68 -4.16 -12.95
CA ALA A 30 -8.60 -4.82 -13.68
C ALA A 30 -9.15 -5.57 -14.92
N ASP A 31 -10.19 -6.38 -14.71
CA ASP A 31 -10.86 -7.14 -15.77
C ASP A 31 -11.45 -6.24 -16.87
N GLN A 32 -12.11 -5.14 -16.47
CA GLN A 32 -12.79 -4.24 -17.42
C GLN A 32 -11.86 -3.30 -18.17
N SER A 33 -10.75 -2.91 -17.55
CA SER A 33 -9.80 -1.96 -18.11
C SER A 33 -8.66 -2.62 -18.88
N GLY A 34 -8.45 -3.93 -18.67
CA GLY A 34 -7.31 -4.66 -19.22
C GLY A 34 -5.96 -4.22 -18.65
N LEU A 35 -5.95 -3.55 -17.49
CA LEU A 35 -4.72 -3.09 -16.84
C LEU A 35 -3.86 -4.24 -16.32
N GLY A 36 -4.44 -5.43 -16.12
CA GLY A 36 -3.78 -6.57 -15.50
C GLY A 36 -3.82 -6.52 -13.97
N GLY A 37 -3.82 -7.70 -13.33
CA GLY A 37 -3.90 -7.80 -11.87
C GLY A 37 -2.72 -7.13 -11.16
N SER A 38 -1.51 -7.29 -11.70
CA SER A 38 -0.27 -6.73 -11.14
C SER A 38 -0.25 -5.19 -11.13
N VAL A 39 -0.57 -4.50 -12.23
CA VAL A 39 -0.63 -3.02 -12.26
C VAL A 39 -1.78 -2.53 -11.39
N THR A 40 -2.93 -3.20 -11.42
CA THR A 40 -4.07 -2.82 -10.58
C THR A 40 -3.73 -2.92 -9.09
N GLY A 41 -3.05 -4.01 -8.69
CA GLY A 41 -2.53 -4.16 -7.33
C GLY A 41 -1.55 -3.04 -6.97
N LEU A 42 -0.54 -2.83 -7.82
CA LEU A 42 0.57 -1.90 -7.55
C LEU A 42 0.16 -0.43 -7.50
N VAL A 43 -0.78 -0.01 -8.36
CA VAL A 43 -1.14 1.40 -8.51
C VAL A 43 -2.46 1.71 -7.85
N LEU A 44 -3.51 0.97 -8.20
CA LEU A 44 -4.87 1.27 -7.76
C LEU A 44 -5.09 0.82 -6.32
N LEU A 45 -4.92 -0.48 -6.05
CA LEU A 45 -5.22 -1.05 -4.73
C LEU A 45 -4.25 -0.51 -3.68
N ALA A 46 -2.95 -0.55 -3.94
CA ALA A 46 -1.92 -0.02 -3.07
C ALA A 46 -2.09 1.48 -2.80
N GLY A 47 -2.37 2.27 -3.84
CA GLY A 47 -2.56 3.70 -3.69
C GLY A 47 -3.74 4.04 -2.79
N ALA A 48 -4.80 3.24 -2.84
CA ALA A 48 -5.98 3.41 -1.98
C ALA A 48 -5.76 2.92 -0.55
N THR A 49 -5.07 1.80 -0.35
CA THR A 49 -4.80 1.26 0.99
C THR A 49 -3.79 2.11 1.76
N SER A 50 -2.85 2.78 1.08
CA SER A 50 -1.84 3.65 1.70
C SER A 50 -2.25 5.13 1.85
N LEU A 51 -3.50 5.47 1.54
CA LEU A 51 -4.07 6.80 1.83
C LEU A 51 -4.08 7.17 3.34
N PRO A 52 -4.34 6.24 4.27
CA PRO A 52 -4.23 6.48 5.70
C PRO A 52 -2.82 6.93 6.12
N GLU A 53 -1.78 6.25 5.67
CA GLU A 53 -0.37 6.57 5.92
C GLU A 53 -0.05 7.97 5.42
N PHE A 54 -0.53 8.34 4.23
CA PHE A 54 -0.40 9.71 3.73
C PHE A 54 -1.06 10.72 4.67
N SER A 55 -2.28 10.44 5.13
CA SER A 55 -3.04 11.33 6.03
C SER A 55 -2.34 11.48 7.39
N ILE A 56 -1.91 10.38 7.99
CA ILE A 56 -1.21 10.35 9.28
C ILE A 56 0.13 11.08 9.14
N GLY A 57 0.91 10.74 8.11
CA GLY A 57 2.21 11.34 7.84
C GLY A 57 2.15 12.83 7.55
N PHE A 58 1.17 13.27 6.75
CA PHE A 58 0.96 14.68 6.44
C PHE A 58 0.64 15.50 7.70
N ASN A 59 -0.24 14.99 8.56
CA ASN A 59 -0.58 15.67 9.81
C ASN A 59 0.61 15.68 10.78
N ALA A 60 1.37 14.58 10.89
CA ALA A 60 2.54 14.49 11.76
C ALA A 60 3.65 15.47 11.35
N VAL A 61 3.97 15.57 10.06
CA VAL A 61 4.95 16.55 9.54
C VAL A 61 4.53 17.99 9.85
N ARG A 62 3.25 18.32 9.69
CA ARG A 62 2.73 19.67 10.04
C ARG A 62 2.84 20.00 11.52
N MET A 63 2.89 18.99 12.38
CA MET A 63 3.12 19.15 13.83
C MET A 63 4.60 19.11 14.21
N GLY A 64 5.52 18.99 13.25
CA GLY A 64 6.96 18.87 13.48
C GLY A 64 7.40 17.48 13.93
N ALA A 65 6.52 16.47 13.87
CA ALA A 65 6.80 15.08 14.25
C ALA A 65 7.27 14.26 13.04
N VAL A 66 8.34 14.72 12.38
CA VAL A 66 8.85 14.10 11.14
C VAL A 66 9.32 12.65 11.36
N ASP A 67 9.97 12.38 12.49
CA ASP A 67 10.41 11.02 12.87
C ASP A 67 9.23 10.04 13.00
N LEU A 68 8.06 10.52 13.43
CA LEU A 68 6.86 9.71 13.53
C LEU A 68 6.37 9.29 12.14
N THR A 69 6.40 10.20 11.17
CA THR A 69 6.04 9.90 9.78
C THR A 69 6.99 8.90 9.15
N ALA A 70 8.30 9.08 9.32
CA ALA A 70 9.29 8.13 8.83
C ALA A 70 9.11 6.74 9.49
N GLY A 71 8.89 6.72 10.81
CA GLY A 71 8.66 5.49 11.56
C GLY A 71 7.40 4.73 11.15
N ASP A 72 6.29 5.43 10.91
CA ASP A 72 5.02 4.85 10.44
C ASP A 72 5.17 4.25 9.04
N VAL A 73 5.68 5.03 8.09
CA VAL A 73 5.84 4.60 6.69
C VAL A 73 6.81 3.42 6.54
N LEU A 74 7.96 3.47 7.22
CA LEU A 74 8.94 2.38 7.21
C LEU A 74 8.42 1.16 7.99
N GLY A 75 7.73 1.39 9.10
CA GLY A 75 7.09 0.35 9.90
C GLY A 75 6.01 -0.41 9.12
N SER A 76 5.09 0.30 8.48
CA SER A 76 4.08 -0.29 7.58
C SER A 76 4.75 -1.07 6.45
N SER A 77 5.87 -0.58 5.90
CA SER A 77 6.60 -1.31 4.85
C SER A 77 7.19 -2.64 5.34
N LEU A 78 7.63 -2.72 6.60
CA LEU A 78 8.05 -3.97 7.23
C LEU A 78 6.87 -4.91 7.50
N VAL A 79 5.77 -4.37 8.01
CA VAL A 79 4.52 -5.14 8.25
C VAL A 79 3.98 -5.71 6.94
N ASN A 80 4.01 -4.95 5.84
CA ASN A 80 3.62 -5.40 4.51
C ASN A 80 4.41 -6.62 4.03
N LEU A 81 5.74 -6.65 4.25
CA LEU A 81 6.55 -7.83 3.95
C LEU A 81 6.25 -9.01 4.88
N LEU A 82 5.94 -8.73 6.15
CA LEU A 82 5.50 -9.75 7.10
C LEU A 82 4.15 -10.35 6.69
N ILE A 83 3.20 -9.53 6.25
CA ILE A 83 1.89 -9.96 5.71
C ILE A 83 2.11 -10.93 4.55
N LEU A 84 2.96 -10.58 3.59
CA LEU A 84 3.27 -11.47 2.46
C LEU A 84 3.87 -12.80 2.92
N SER A 85 4.79 -12.76 3.88
CA SER A 85 5.44 -13.94 4.44
C SER A 85 4.45 -14.86 5.18
N VAL A 86 3.55 -14.28 5.97
CA VAL A 86 2.49 -15.02 6.69
C VAL A 86 1.48 -15.61 5.70
N LEU A 87 1.10 -14.86 4.67
CA LEU A 87 0.18 -15.34 3.64
C LEU A 87 0.79 -16.45 2.77
N ASP A 88 2.07 -16.37 2.44
CA ASP A 88 2.79 -17.45 1.73
C ASP A 88 2.78 -18.74 2.55
N LEU A 89 3.07 -18.65 3.86
CA LEU A 89 3.05 -19.80 4.78
C LEU A 89 1.63 -20.36 5.00
N ALA A 90 0.62 -19.49 5.08
CA ALA A 90 -0.77 -19.88 5.26
C ALA A 90 -1.42 -20.44 3.99
N SER A 91 -0.88 -20.10 2.81
CA SER A 91 -1.41 -20.57 1.54
C SER A 91 -1.12 -22.08 1.38
N ARG A 92 -2.18 -22.87 1.21
CA ARG A 92 -2.07 -24.31 0.89
C ARG A 92 -1.93 -24.56 -0.62
N GLN A 93 -1.61 -23.54 -1.40
CA GLN A 93 -1.49 -23.69 -2.85
C GLN A 93 -0.18 -24.43 -3.20
N PRO A 94 -0.18 -25.27 -4.25
CA PRO A 94 0.98 -26.08 -4.62
C PRO A 94 2.20 -25.24 -5.05
N ALA A 95 2.02 -23.95 -5.34
CA ALA A 95 3.08 -23.00 -5.61
C ALA A 95 3.15 -21.96 -4.48
N ARG A 96 4.31 -21.88 -3.82
CA ARG A 96 4.64 -20.78 -2.92
C ARG A 96 4.65 -19.47 -3.73
N ILE A 97 3.93 -18.47 -3.24
CA ILE A 97 3.80 -17.12 -3.81
C ILE A 97 5.20 -16.53 -4.06
N LEU A 98 6.14 -16.77 -3.15
CA LEU A 98 7.51 -16.27 -3.21
C LEU A 98 8.44 -17.01 -4.18
N THR A 99 8.05 -18.13 -4.80
CA THR A 99 8.99 -18.97 -5.61
C THR A 99 8.65 -19.10 -7.09
N ARG A 100 7.36 -19.10 -7.48
CA ARG A 100 6.95 -19.09 -8.91
C ARG A 100 6.47 -17.73 -9.38
N THR A 101 5.67 -17.03 -8.58
CA THR A 101 5.12 -15.70 -8.90
C THR A 101 6.19 -14.59 -8.74
N ALA A 102 7.22 -14.83 -7.91
CA ALA A 102 8.28 -13.86 -7.63
C ALA A 102 9.10 -13.40 -8.87
N ALA A 103 9.22 -14.21 -9.92
CA ALA A 103 9.89 -13.78 -11.15
C ALA A 103 9.05 -12.75 -11.93
N ALA A 104 7.73 -12.92 -11.98
CA ALA A 104 6.80 -11.98 -12.61
C ALA A 104 6.65 -10.67 -11.81
N HIS A 105 6.86 -10.73 -10.50
CA HIS A 105 6.81 -9.57 -9.59
C HIS A 105 8.18 -9.01 -9.22
N ALA A 106 9.27 -9.53 -9.82
CA ALA A 106 10.63 -9.10 -9.53
C ALA A 106 10.80 -7.60 -9.82
N LEU A 107 10.18 -7.11 -10.89
CA LEU A 107 10.20 -5.69 -11.22
C LEU A 107 9.56 -4.86 -10.10
N SER A 108 8.35 -5.19 -9.65
CA SER A 108 7.68 -4.50 -8.54
C SER A 108 8.50 -4.49 -7.24
N ALA A 109 9.18 -5.61 -6.93
CA ALA A 109 10.04 -5.70 -5.75
C ALA A 109 11.31 -4.84 -5.89
N ILE A 110 11.94 -4.86 -7.07
CA ILE A 110 13.09 -4.00 -7.39
C ILE A 110 12.71 -2.53 -7.25
N VAL A 111 11.51 -2.14 -7.70
CA VAL A 111 11.00 -0.77 -7.57
C VAL A 111 10.91 -0.35 -6.10
N ALA A 112 10.30 -1.18 -5.25
CA ALA A 112 10.22 -0.90 -3.81
C ALA A 112 11.62 -0.80 -3.18
N CYS A 113 12.55 -1.68 -3.56
CA CYS A 113 13.94 -1.65 -3.09
C CYS A 113 14.69 -0.38 -3.53
N ILE A 114 14.56 0.03 -4.80
CA ILE A 114 15.20 1.25 -5.32
C ILE A 114 14.66 2.48 -4.59
N LEU A 115 13.35 2.60 -4.45
CA LEU A 115 12.73 3.74 -3.75
C LEU A 115 13.16 3.79 -2.28
N THR A 116 13.20 2.63 -1.61
CA THR A 116 13.71 2.54 -0.23
C THR A 116 15.19 2.95 -0.16
N GLY A 117 16.00 2.54 -1.16
CA GLY A 117 17.39 2.95 -1.27
C GLY A 117 17.56 4.46 -1.47
N ILE A 118 16.69 5.12 -2.23
CA ILE A 118 16.66 6.58 -2.39
C ILE A 118 16.35 7.26 -1.05
N VAL A 119 15.36 6.75 -0.29
CA VAL A 119 15.06 7.27 1.05
C VAL A 119 16.26 7.13 1.98
N LEU A 120 16.91 5.96 2.00
CA LEU A 120 18.11 5.72 2.82
C LEU A 120 19.26 6.65 2.44
N LEU A 121 19.49 6.89 1.15
CA LEU A 121 20.48 7.86 0.69
C LEU A 121 20.10 9.28 1.12
N GLY A 122 18.82 9.65 1.07
CA GLY A 122 18.34 10.94 1.55
C GLY A 122 18.62 11.15 3.04
N ILE A 123 18.35 10.14 3.87
CA ILE A 123 18.65 10.17 5.31
C ILE A 123 20.16 10.33 5.57
N MET A 124 21.02 9.79 4.70
CA MET A 124 22.48 9.89 4.84
C MET A 124 23.06 11.21 4.29
N LEU A 125 22.34 11.88 3.39
CA LEU A 125 22.80 13.06 2.68
C LEU A 125 22.10 14.32 3.20
N ASP A 126 22.80 15.10 4.03
CA ASP A 126 22.35 16.43 4.45
C ASP A 126 22.23 17.36 3.24
N THR A 127 21.01 17.47 2.70
CA THR A 127 20.74 18.24 1.48
C THR A 127 20.14 19.59 1.86
N SER A 128 20.93 20.66 1.71
CA SER A 128 20.55 22.01 2.17
C SER A 128 19.76 22.85 1.16
N TRP A 129 19.53 22.32 -0.05
CA TRP A 129 18.86 23.03 -1.13
C TRP A 129 17.52 22.37 -1.45
N SER A 130 16.48 23.19 -1.61
CA SER A 130 15.13 22.77 -1.95
C SER A 130 14.67 23.40 -3.26
N LEU A 131 13.99 22.64 -4.10
CA LEU A 131 13.35 23.13 -5.33
C LEU A 131 11.83 23.01 -5.19
N PHE A 132 11.11 24.14 -5.27
CA PHE A 132 9.66 24.21 -5.00
C PHE A 132 9.26 23.67 -3.62
N ARG A 133 10.08 23.92 -2.58
CA ARG A 133 9.92 23.40 -1.21
C ARG A 133 10.10 21.88 -1.06
N LEU A 134 10.50 21.18 -2.11
CA LEU A 134 10.80 19.75 -2.08
C LEU A 134 12.30 19.54 -2.14
N SER A 135 12.79 18.55 -1.39
CA SER A 135 14.16 18.08 -1.48
C SER A 135 14.41 17.38 -2.83
N PRO A 136 15.67 17.37 -3.32
CA PRO A 136 16.04 16.57 -4.49
C PRO A 136 15.69 15.08 -4.34
N VAL A 137 15.67 14.58 -3.10
CA VAL A 137 15.26 13.21 -2.77
C VAL A 137 13.79 13.01 -3.10
N SER A 138 12.91 13.93 -2.69
CA SER A 138 11.47 13.91 -3.00
C SER A 138 11.22 13.87 -4.52
N TRP A 139 11.93 14.70 -5.28
CA TRP A 139 11.87 14.65 -6.76
C TRP A 139 12.36 13.31 -7.32
N GLY A 140 13.45 12.77 -6.78
CA GLY A 140 13.97 11.45 -7.13
C GLY A 140 12.96 10.33 -6.88
N LEU A 141 12.20 10.41 -5.78
CA LEU A 141 11.13 9.46 -5.45
C LEU A 141 9.99 9.53 -6.46
N PHE A 142 9.48 10.73 -6.78
CA PHE A 142 8.39 10.89 -7.74
C PHE A 142 8.77 10.43 -9.15
N ILE A 143 9.96 10.83 -9.63
CA ILE A 143 10.43 10.48 -10.97
C ILE A 143 10.65 8.97 -11.08
N THR A 144 11.33 8.39 -10.09
CA THR A 144 11.57 6.94 -10.06
C THR A 144 10.27 6.18 -10.01
N TYR A 145 9.33 6.54 -9.13
CA TYR A 145 8.03 5.89 -9.03
C TYR A 145 7.25 5.97 -10.36
N ALA A 146 7.18 7.15 -11.00
CA ALA A 146 6.49 7.31 -12.27
C ALA A 146 7.13 6.51 -13.41
N LEU A 147 8.46 6.49 -13.48
CA LEU A 147 9.20 5.69 -14.47
C LEU A 147 8.92 4.20 -14.27
N CYS A 148 8.99 3.73 -13.03
CA CYS A 148 8.76 2.35 -12.65
C CYS A 148 7.33 1.89 -12.91
N ALA A 149 6.33 2.70 -12.55
CA ALA A 149 4.93 2.44 -12.87
C ALA A 149 4.71 2.34 -14.40
N ARG A 150 5.37 3.21 -15.17
CA ARG A 150 5.35 3.14 -16.64
C ARG A 150 6.01 1.87 -17.17
N LEU A 151 7.16 1.47 -16.64
CA LEU A 151 7.85 0.24 -17.05
C LEU A 151 7.00 -1.01 -16.76
N LEU A 152 6.36 -1.07 -15.59
CA LEU A 152 5.44 -2.15 -15.21
C LEU A 152 4.21 -2.23 -16.13
N PHE A 153 3.65 -1.08 -16.49
CA PHE A 153 2.56 -1.02 -17.45
C PHE A 153 2.97 -1.51 -18.85
N LEU A 154 4.17 -1.13 -19.31
CA LEU A 154 4.70 -1.57 -20.60
C LEU A 154 5.03 -3.07 -20.61
N ASP A 155 5.59 -3.59 -19.52
CA ASP A 155 5.90 -5.01 -19.37
C ASP A 155 4.62 -5.85 -19.43
N GLN A 156 3.59 -5.48 -18.66
CA GLN A 156 2.29 -6.17 -18.69
C GLN A 156 1.60 -6.09 -20.04
N LYS A 157 1.67 -4.93 -20.71
CA LYS A 157 1.14 -4.79 -22.07
C LYS A 157 1.86 -5.73 -23.04
N THR A 158 3.18 -5.89 -22.90
CA THR A 158 3.98 -6.76 -23.75
C THR A 158 3.65 -8.24 -23.48
N ALA A 159 3.50 -8.63 -22.21
CA ALA A 159 3.06 -9.96 -21.81
C ALA A 159 1.67 -10.29 -22.36
N ALA A 160 0.71 -9.37 -22.22
CA ALA A 160 -0.65 -9.54 -22.74
C ALA A 160 -0.69 -9.72 -24.27
N LEU A 161 0.17 -8.99 -25.02
CA LEU A 161 0.31 -9.16 -26.46
C LEU A 161 0.92 -10.53 -26.83
N HIS A 162 1.87 -11.02 -26.03
CA HIS A 162 2.48 -12.34 -26.24
C HIS A 162 1.48 -13.48 -25.97
N ASP A 163 0.67 -13.38 -24.92
CA ASP A 163 -0.37 -14.36 -24.61
C ASP A 163 -1.46 -14.40 -25.69
N ALA A 164 -1.85 -13.23 -26.20
CA ALA A 164 -2.79 -13.12 -27.32
C ALA A 164 -2.26 -13.78 -28.61
N GLN A 165 -0.95 -13.70 -28.87
CA GLN A 165 -0.31 -14.33 -30.04
C GLN A 165 -0.11 -15.84 -29.88
N THR A 166 0.11 -16.32 -28.66
CA THR A 166 0.35 -17.75 -28.39
C THR A 166 -0.93 -18.55 -28.10
N GLY A 167 -2.09 -17.90 -28.11
CA GLY A 167 -3.39 -18.54 -27.86
C GLY A 167 -3.65 -18.88 -26.40
N HIS A 168 -2.85 -18.35 -25.47
CA HIS A 168 -3.04 -18.48 -24.02
C HIS A 168 -3.90 -17.34 -23.45
N ALA A 169 -4.83 -16.80 -24.24
CA ALA A 169 -5.71 -15.73 -23.79
C ALA A 169 -6.42 -16.16 -22.49
N PRO A 170 -6.42 -15.30 -21.45
CA PRO A 170 -7.10 -15.62 -20.21
C PRO A 170 -8.57 -15.94 -20.50
N PRO A 171 -9.18 -16.90 -19.78
CA PRO A 171 -10.57 -17.26 -19.98
C PRO A 171 -11.44 -16.00 -19.88
N GLU A 172 -12.42 -15.85 -20.78
CA GLU A 172 -13.37 -14.74 -20.75
C GLU A 172 -14.07 -14.72 -19.38
N THR A 173 -13.65 -13.81 -18.50
CA THR A 173 -14.32 -13.56 -17.23
C THR A 173 -15.59 -12.77 -17.50
N GLU A 174 -16.69 -13.23 -16.89
CA GLU A 174 -17.98 -12.56 -16.99
C GLU A 174 -17.87 -11.13 -16.42
N VAL A 175 -17.87 -10.14 -17.30
CA VAL A 175 -17.73 -8.73 -16.93
C VAL A 175 -18.98 -8.27 -16.15
N LYS A 176 -18.87 -8.23 -14.82
CA LYS A 176 -19.99 -7.85 -13.95
C LYS A 176 -20.07 -6.34 -13.72
N GLY A 177 -21.21 -5.77 -14.12
CA GLY A 177 -21.59 -4.38 -13.82
C GLY A 177 -20.94 -3.33 -14.73
N ARG A 178 -21.31 -2.06 -14.52
CA ARG A 178 -20.76 -0.92 -15.27
C ARG A 178 -19.44 -0.44 -14.64
N LEU A 179 -18.46 -0.10 -15.48
CA LEU A 179 -17.14 0.41 -15.03
C LEU A 179 -17.27 1.62 -14.09
N SER A 180 -18.16 2.55 -14.40
CA SER A 180 -18.41 3.71 -13.53
C SER A 180 -18.94 3.33 -12.15
N THR A 181 -19.78 2.29 -12.05
CA THR A 181 -20.28 1.78 -10.76
C THR A 181 -19.17 1.09 -9.97
N ASN A 182 -18.29 0.35 -10.64
CA ASN A 182 -17.14 -0.29 -9.99
C ASN A 182 -16.15 0.77 -9.48
N ILE A 183 -15.83 1.79 -10.27
CA ILE A 183 -15.00 2.93 -9.85
C ILE A 183 -15.63 3.67 -8.67
N LEU A 184 -16.93 3.99 -8.74
CA LEU A 184 -17.62 4.68 -7.65
C LEU A 184 -17.59 3.88 -6.35
N SER A 185 -17.78 2.57 -6.44
CA SER A 185 -17.77 1.68 -5.28
C SER A 185 -16.36 1.53 -4.71
N PHE A 186 -15.34 1.44 -5.56
CA PHE A 186 -13.94 1.48 -5.17
C PHE A 186 -13.60 2.78 -4.44
N CYS A 187 -13.96 3.94 -5.00
CA CYS A 187 -13.74 5.23 -4.37
C CYS A 187 -14.49 5.37 -3.04
N GLY A 188 -15.72 4.85 -2.95
CA GLY A 188 -16.48 4.82 -1.71
C GLY A 188 -15.79 4.01 -0.61
N ALA A 189 -15.28 2.82 -0.93
CA ALA A 189 -14.51 2.00 0.00
C ALA A 189 -13.19 2.66 0.41
N ALA A 190 -12.46 3.25 -0.54
CA ALA A 190 -11.23 3.99 -0.28
C ALA A 190 -11.48 5.20 0.63
N ALA A 191 -12.58 5.93 0.44
CA ALA A 191 -12.96 7.05 1.31
C ALA A 191 -13.24 6.58 2.74
N VAL A 192 -13.93 5.46 2.92
CA VAL A 192 -14.15 4.87 4.25
C VAL A 192 -12.82 4.57 4.93
N ILE A 193 -11.88 3.94 4.22
CA ILE A 193 -10.53 3.65 4.75
C ILE A 193 -9.81 4.95 5.12
N PHE A 194 -9.77 5.93 4.22
CA PHE A 194 -9.09 7.21 4.42
C PHE A 194 -9.57 7.98 5.66
N PHE A 195 -10.89 7.99 5.92
CA PHE A 195 -11.44 8.72 7.07
C PHE A 195 -11.39 7.93 8.38
N ILE A 196 -11.51 6.60 8.34
CA ILE A 196 -11.59 5.78 9.56
C ILE A 196 -10.20 5.39 10.06
N ALA A 197 -9.27 5.03 9.18
CA ALA A 197 -7.98 4.45 9.57
C ALA A 197 -7.11 5.39 10.45
N PRO A 198 -7.03 6.71 10.23
CA PRO A 198 -6.30 7.60 11.14
C PRO A 198 -6.88 7.60 12.57
N SER A 199 -8.21 7.53 12.69
CA SER A 199 -8.90 7.46 13.99
C SER A 199 -8.66 6.12 14.68
N LEU A 200 -8.61 5.03 13.90
CA LEU A 200 -8.26 3.70 14.39
C LEU A 200 -6.83 3.68 14.93
N ALA A 201 -5.87 4.24 14.19
CA ALA A 201 -4.47 4.34 14.62
C ALA A 201 -4.33 5.16 15.91
N HIS A 202 -5.01 6.30 16.01
CA HIS A 202 -5.01 7.10 17.25
C HIS A 202 -5.59 6.34 18.44
N THR A 203 -6.67 5.57 18.23
CA THR A 203 -7.26 4.75 19.30
C THR A 203 -6.35 3.58 19.68
N ALA A 204 -5.61 3.01 18.73
CA ALA A 204 -4.61 1.98 18.97
C ALA A 204 -3.46 2.52 19.83
N ASP A 205 -2.98 3.72 19.53
CA ASP A 205 -1.93 4.41 20.30
C ASP A 205 -2.37 4.66 21.75
N GLN A 206 -3.58 5.19 21.96
CA GLN A 206 -4.15 5.35 23.31
C GLN A 206 -4.26 4.03 24.09
N LEU A 207 -4.62 2.93 23.41
CA LEU A 207 -4.67 1.60 24.04
C LEU A 207 -3.26 1.10 24.38
N ALA A 208 -2.25 1.36 23.54
CA ALA A 208 -0.87 1.01 23.82
C ALA A 208 -0.35 1.78 25.04
N GLU A 209 -0.65 3.07 25.17
CA GLU A 209 -0.29 3.88 26.35
C GLU A 209 -0.92 3.31 27.63
N LEU A 210 -2.22 3.00 27.61
CA LEU A 210 -2.93 2.47 28.79
C LEU A 210 -2.44 1.07 29.22
N THR A 211 -1.93 0.27 28.30
CA THR A 211 -1.41 -1.07 28.58
C THR A 211 0.06 -1.07 28.99
N GLY A 212 0.72 0.10 29.02
CA GLY A 212 2.14 0.22 29.34
C GLY A 212 3.08 -0.17 28.19
N LEU A 213 2.54 -0.43 26.99
CA LEU A 213 3.30 -0.65 25.75
C LEU A 213 3.66 0.67 25.04
N GLY A 214 3.05 1.78 25.46
CA GLY A 214 3.23 3.11 24.86
C GLY A 214 4.68 3.58 24.84
N ARG A 215 5.10 4.19 23.73
CA ARG A 215 6.47 4.65 23.41
C ARG A 215 7.58 3.58 23.43
N THR A 216 7.22 2.29 23.49
CA THR A 216 8.18 1.19 23.29
C THR A 216 8.27 0.79 21.81
N PHE A 217 9.32 0.04 21.45
CA PHE A 217 9.42 -0.61 20.12
C PHE A 217 8.17 -1.46 19.79
N PHE A 218 7.58 -2.11 20.78
CA PHE A 218 6.35 -2.88 20.59
C PHE A 218 5.14 -1.98 20.35
N GLY A 219 5.10 -0.78 20.94
CA GLY A 219 4.05 0.21 20.70
C GLY A 219 4.06 0.73 19.26
N THR A 220 5.24 1.08 18.73
CA THR A 220 5.36 1.54 17.33
C THR A 220 5.05 0.42 16.33
N LEU A 221 5.52 -0.80 16.58
CA LEU A 221 5.19 -1.97 15.75
C LEU A 221 3.69 -2.30 15.80
N PHE A 222 3.06 -2.15 16.97
CA PHE A 222 1.62 -2.34 17.12
C PHE A 222 0.83 -1.34 16.28
N VAL A 223 1.17 -0.05 16.37
CA VAL A 223 0.50 1.00 15.57
C VAL A 223 0.71 0.76 14.07
N ALA A 224 1.93 0.47 13.63
CA ALA A 224 2.22 0.12 12.23
C ALA A 224 1.42 -1.09 11.73
N THR A 225 1.19 -2.08 12.61
CA THR A 225 0.35 -3.24 12.29
C THR A 225 -1.12 -2.86 12.09
N ILE A 226 -1.60 -1.88 12.86
CA ILE A 226 -2.97 -1.39 12.76
C ILE A 226 -3.16 -0.50 11.52
N THR A 227 -2.20 0.35 11.18
CA THR A 227 -2.25 1.17 9.97
C THR A 227 -2.19 0.32 8.71
N SER A 228 -1.43 -0.78 8.72
CA SER A 228 -1.37 -1.78 7.63
C SER A 228 -2.55 -2.77 7.57
N LEU A 229 -3.60 -2.58 8.38
CA LEU A 229 -4.79 -3.44 8.36
C LEU A 229 -5.54 -3.42 7.01
N PRO A 230 -5.77 -2.25 6.35
CA PRO A 230 -6.37 -2.21 5.03
C PRO A 230 -5.59 -3.04 4.01
N GLU A 231 -4.26 -2.93 3.99
CA GLU A 231 -3.35 -3.69 3.13
C GLU A 231 -3.48 -5.19 3.38
N ALA A 232 -3.42 -5.61 4.65
CA ALA A 232 -3.53 -7.01 5.03
C ALA A 232 -4.84 -7.63 4.53
N VAL A 233 -5.95 -6.93 4.76
CA VAL A 233 -7.29 -7.42 4.40
C VAL A 233 -7.50 -7.40 2.90
N ALA A 234 -7.10 -6.33 2.21
CA ALA A 234 -7.21 -6.24 0.75
C ALA A 234 -6.37 -7.31 0.04
N THR A 235 -5.14 -7.55 0.54
CA THR A 235 -4.25 -8.60 0.04
C THR A 235 -4.83 -9.99 0.28
N PHE A 236 -5.34 -10.24 1.49
CA PHE A 236 -6.01 -11.51 1.80
C PHE A 236 -7.25 -11.73 0.91
N ALA A 237 -8.07 -10.69 0.71
CA ALA A 237 -9.23 -10.74 -0.16
C ALA A 237 -8.83 -11.08 -1.61
N ALA A 238 -7.78 -10.44 -2.13
CA ALA A 238 -7.22 -10.74 -3.46
C ALA A 238 -6.77 -12.21 -3.58
N ILE A 239 -6.05 -12.74 -2.59
CA ILE A 239 -5.66 -14.17 -2.59
C ILE A 239 -6.90 -15.07 -2.57
N ARG A 240 -7.92 -14.72 -1.78
CA ARG A 240 -9.18 -15.48 -1.70
C ARG A 240 -9.98 -15.46 -3.01
N MET A 241 -9.84 -14.41 -3.81
CA MET A 241 -10.40 -14.31 -5.17
C MET A 241 -9.55 -15.05 -6.22
N GLY A 242 -8.36 -15.55 -5.85
CA GLY A 242 -7.43 -16.22 -6.78
C GLY A 242 -6.55 -15.25 -7.57
N THR A 243 -6.63 -13.95 -7.29
CA THR A 243 -5.93 -12.88 -8.00
C THR A 243 -4.59 -12.58 -7.30
N VAL A 244 -3.72 -13.59 -7.25
CA VAL A 244 -2.44 -13.52 -6.51
C VAL A 244 -1.55 -12.37 -7.00
N ASP A 245 -1.58 -12.09 -8.29
CA ASP A 245 -0.83 -10.99 -8.89
C ASP A 245 -1.25 -9.62 -8.35
N MET A 246 -2.56 -9.42 -8.14
CA MET A 246 -3.08 -8.21 -7.51
C MET A 246 -2.69 -8.14 -6.04
N ALA A 247 -2.68 -9.28 -5.33
CA ALA A 247 -2.27 -9.33 -3.93
C ALA A 247 -0.79 -8.95 -3.73
N VAL A 248 0.10 -9.53 -4.53
CA VAL A 248 1.54 -9.21 -4.50
C VAL A 248 1.78 -7.77 -4.95
N GLY A 249 1.09 -7.35 -6.02
CA GLY A 249 1.10 -5.98 -6.50
C GLY A 249 0.70 -4.99 -5.40
N ASN A 250 -0.33 -5.30 -4.61
CA ASN A 250 -0.78 -4.45 -3.50
C ASN A 250 0.32 -4.24 -2.45
N ILE A 251 0.95 -5.31 -1.97
CA ILE A 251 1.99 -5.21 -0.94
C ILE A 251 3.22 -4.44 -1.44
N LEU A 252 3.73 -4.80 -2.62
CA LEU A 252 4.92 -4.16 -3.18
C LEU A 252 4.65 -2.73 -3.63
N GLY A 253 3.45 -2.49 -4.17
CA GLY A 253 2.97 -1.16 -4.52
C GLY A 253 2.80 -0.27 -3.30
N SER A 254 2.26 -0.81 -2.19
CA SER A 254 2.09 -0.06 -0.94
C SER A 254 3.45 0.34 -0.38
N ASN A 255 4.45 -0.54 -0.43
CA ASN A 255 5.82 -0.18 -0.05
C ASN A 255 6.41 0.91 -0.95
N ALA A 256 6.16 0.86 -2.27
CA ALA A 256 6.59 1.92 -3.19
C ALA A 256 5.86 3.25 -2.91
N PHE A 257 4.54 3.22 -2.68
CA PHE A 257 3.73 4.37 -2.31
C PHE A 257 4.18 4.99 -0.99
N ASN A 258 4.48 4.17 0.01
CA ASN A 258 5.03 4.58 1.29
C ASN A 258 6.28 5.44 1.11
N MET A 259 7.22 5.05 0.24
CA MET A 259 8.38 5.89 -0.03
C MET A 259 8.00 7.21 -0.70
N VAL A 260 7.06 7.17 -1.65
CA VAL A 260 6.53 8.38 -2.31
C VAL A 260 5.80 9.31 -1.34
N ILE A 261 5.14 8.77 -0.32
CA ILE A 261 4.48 9.53 0.74
C ILE A 261 5.50 10.41 1.47
N LEU A 262 6.68 9.90 1.80
CA LEU A 262 7.76 10.71 2.41
C LEU A 262 8.12 11.92 1.54
N GLY A 263 8.24 11.72 0.24
CA GLY A 263 8.46 12.83 -0.71
C GLY A 263 7.26 13.79 -0.80
N ALA A 264 6.03 13.29 -0.68
CA ALA A 264 4.81 14.10 -0.75
C ALA A 264 4.60 14.96 0.50
N VAL A 265 4.92 14.44 1.68
CA VAL A 265 4.76 15.16 2.94
C VAL A 265 5.87 16.17 3.19
N ASP A 266 7.02 16.04 2.53
CA ASP A 266 8.13 17.01 2.56
C ASP A 266 7.66 18.43 2.21
N PHE A 267 6.74 18.59 1.23
CA PHE A 267 6.14 19.89 0.90
C PHE A 267 5.40 20.55 2.08
N ALA A 268 4.86 19.74 2.99
CA ALA A 268 4.16 20.21 4.18
C ALA A 268 5.09 20.54 5.34
N SER A 269 6.38 20.22 5.20
CA SER A 269 7.37 20.43 6.24
C SER A 269 7.81 21.90 6.33
N PRO A 270 8.00 22.45 7.54
CA PRO A 270 8.61 23.76 7.73
C PRO A 270 10.08 23.84 7.28
N GLN A 271 10.77 22.70 7.17
CA GLN A 271 12.16 22.54 6.74
C GLN A 271 12.29 21.31 5.82
N PRO A 272 13.23 21.25 4.87
CA PRO A 272 13.40 20.07 4.01
C PRO A 272 13.59 18.80 4.85
N VAL A 273 12.80 17.75 4.57
CA VAL A 273 12.88 16.42 5.19
C VAL A 273 13.81 15.51 4.40
#